data_AF-A0A7S1WTC7-F1
#
_entry.id   AF-A0A7S1WTC7-F1
#
_cell.length_a   1.000
_cell.length_b   1.000
_cell.length_c   1.000
_cell.angle_alpha   90.00
_cell.angle_beta   90.00
_cell.angle_gamma   90.00
#
_symmetry.space_group_name_H-M   'P 1'
#
loop_
_entity.id
_entity.type
_entity.pdbx_description
1 polymer ?
#
loop_
_entity_poly.entity_id
_entity_poly.type
_entity_poly.pdbx_seq_one_letter_code
_entity_poly.pdbx_strand_id
1 'polypeptide(L)'
;EELLVGVLVAYCSRRAGASGTFFDAYVQGMHMLAACPLWAGLDQAGALSVFEFALERLCGGYYQDTSFGSFKQDVFVTEALIEERLPHLSVALRSACVPTMSIAFDPLLCLFTYHMPSFASLRFWDVLLLEGDAAIFAVLLVLLEELLPEAVGPPSAQDESIVKWDGFPFVDRLHERSAELTAEQVEVMLGRVRVLLEGSDSEDGGGLRRRLHELRRYGVHDGDIGGEDGCVGAWWGHLRG
;
A
#
# COMPACT_ATOMS: atom_id res chain seq x y z
N GLU A 1 -6.43 24.11 -5.49
CA GLU A 1 -6.45 24.26 -4.01
C GLU A 1 -7.87 24.42 -3.47
N GLU A 2 -8.64 25.40 -3.95
CA GLU A 2 -10.04 25.61 -3.52
C GLU A 2 -10.94 24.37 -3.67
N LEU A 3 -10.85 23.65 -4.81
CA LEU A 3 -11.61 22.42 -5.03
C LEU A 3 -11.25 21.31 -4.03
N LEU A 4 -9.97 21.15 -3.70
CA LEU A 4 -9.49 20.14 -2.74
C LEU A 4 -10.03 20.43 -1.34
N VAL A 5 -9.92 21.69 -0.90
CA VAL A 5 -10.50 22.13 0.37
C VAL A 5 -12.02 21.90 0.37
N GLY A 6 -12.70 22.21 -0.73
CA GLY A 6 -14.14 21.96 -0.90
C GLY A 6 -14.53 20.49 -0.75
N VAL A 7 -13.76 19.56 -1.34
CA VAL A 7 -13.96 18.11 -1.20
C VAL A 7 -13.78 17.69 0.27
N LEU A 8 -12.67 18.07 0.90
CA LEU A 8 -12.36 17.66 2.28
C LEU A 8 -13.37 18.23 3.28
N VAL A 9 -13.76 19.50 3.15
CA VAL A 9 -14.79 20.12 3.99
C VAL A 9 -16.12 19.40 3.82
N ALA A 10 -16.54 19.13 2.58
CA ALA A 10 -17.81 18.45 2.32
C ALA A 10 -17.83 17.02 2.90
N TYR A 11 -16.72 16.29 2.85
CA TYR A 11 -16.57 15.00 3.50
C TYR A 11 -16.65 15.12 5.04
N CYS A 12 -15.81 15.98 5.63
CA CYS A 12 -15.74 16.13 7.08
C CYS A 12 -17.06 16.63 7.68
N SER A 13 -17.76 17.55 7.01
CA SER A 13 -19.08 18.01 7.45
C SER A 13 -20.12 16.90 7.45
N ARG A 14 -20.13 16.01 6.45
CA ARG A 14 -21.05 14.86 6.41
C ARG A 14 -20.74 13.85 7.50
N ARG A 15 -19.46 13.54 7.74
CA ARG A 15 -19.03 12.60 8.77
C ARG A 15 -19.25 13.14 10.19
N ALA A 16 -18.94 14.40 10.44
CA ALA A 16 -19.20 15.06 11.73
C ALA A 16 -20.68 15.02 12.11
N GLY A 17 -21.57 15.22 11.14
CA GLY A 17 -23.02 15.06 11.34
C GLY A 17 -23.45 13.65 11.78
N ALA A 18 -22.62 12.63 11.52
CA ALA A 18 -22.88 11.24 11.88
C ALA A 18 -22.15 10.76 13.14
N SER A 19 -20.96 11.30 13.48
CA SER A 19 -20.07 10.71 14.50
C SER A 19 -19.46 11.66 15.53
N GLY A 20 -19.67 12.99 15.46
CA GLY A 20 -19.09 13.94 16.44
C GLY A 20 -18.40 15.16 15.83
N THR A 21 -17.35 15.69 16.46
CA THR A 21 -16.76 17.00 16.09
C THR A 21 -16.01 16.95 14.75
N PHE A 22 -15.95 18.09 14.06
CA PHE A 22 -15.30 18.22 12.73
C PHE A 22 -13.83 17.78 12.70
N PHE A 23 -13.11 17.94 13.82
CA PHE A 23 -11.70 17.59 13.93
C PHE A 23 -11.45 16.08 13.97
N ASP A 24 -12.43 15.29 14.40
CA ASP A 24 -12.33 13.83 14.47
C ASP A 24 -12.58 13.17 13.09
N ALA A 25 -12.98 13.94 12.09
CA ALA A 25 -13.36 13.45 10.77
C ALA A 25 -12.20 13.46 9.74
N TYR A 26 -11.19 14.32 9.94
CA TYR A 26 -10.02 14.41 9.06
C TYR A 26 -8.81 13.72 9.67
N VAL A 27 -8.14 12.90 8.86
CA VAL A 27 -6.87 12.26 9.20
C VAL A 27 -5.82 12.67 8.19
N GLN A 28 -4.59 12.91 8.66
CA GLN A 28 -3.47 13.26 7.80
C GLN A 28 -3.26 12.19 6.71
N GLY A 29 -3.05 12.65 5.48
CA GLY A 29 -2.96 11.80 4.29
C GLY A 29 -4.23 11.79 3.43
N MET A 30 -5.41 12.08 4.00
CA MET A 30 -6.68 12.11 3.24
C MET A 30 -6.68 13.14 2.10
N HIS A 31 -5.93 14.23 2.23
CA HIS A 31 -5.80 15.22 1.16
C HIS A 31 -5.17 14.66 -0.12
N MET A 32 -4.29 13.66 -0.01
CA MET A 32 -3.68 13.01 -1.17
C MET A 32 -4.71 12.18 -1.93
N LEU A 33 -5.52 11.41 -1.20
CA LEU A 33 -6.63 10.63 -1.76
C LEU A 33 -7.70 11.52 -2.40
N ALA A 34 -8.02 12.66 -1.78
CA ALA A 34 -8.97 13.64 -2.31
C ALA A 34 -8.43 14.39 -3.54
N ALA A 35 -7.11 14.56 -3.64
CA ALA A 35 -6.48 15.22 -4.79
C ALA A 35 -6.48 14.34 -6.04
N CYS A 36 -6.35 13.02 -5.91
CA CYS A 36 -6.27 12.10 -7.05
C CYS A 36 -7.42 12.23 -8.07
N PRO A 37 -8.71 12.17 -7.68
CA PRO A 37 -9.80 12.36 -8.65
C PRO A 37 -9.86 13.78 -9.23
N LEU A 38 -9.35 14.80 -8.52
CA LEU A 38 -9.22 16.14 -9.09
C LEU A 38 -8.12 16.20 -10.16
N TRP A 39 -7.02 15.45 -10.00
CA TRP A 39 -5.99 15.30 -11.05
C TRP A 39 -6.54 14.60 -12.29
N ALA A 40 -7.50 13.69 -12.12
CA ALA A 40 -8.23 13.07 -13.23
C ALA A 40 -9.22 14.03 -13.93
N GLY A 41 -9.37 15.26 -13.44
CA GLY A 41 -10.23 16.28 -14.03
C GLY A 41 -11.71 16.19 -13.60
N LEU A 42 -12.02 15.46 -12.54
CA LEU A 42 -13.40 15.43 -12.00
C LEU A 42 -13.72 16.78 -11.34
N ASP A 43 -15.00 17.14 -11.39
CA ASP A 43 -15.51 18.27 -10.61
C ASP A 43 -15.57 17.92 -9.11
N GLN A 44 -15.92 18.90 -8.27
CA GLN A 44 -15.95 18.71 -6.82
C GLN A 44 -16.89 17.56 -6.39
N ALA A 45 -18.04 17.40 -7.03
CA ALA A 45 -19.03 16.39 -6.67
C ALA A 45 -18.56 14.98 -7.05
N GLY A 46 -18.01 14.82 -8.26
CA GLY A 46 -17.42 13.58 -8.73
C GLY A 46 -16.19 13.19 -7.92
N ALA A 47 -15.29 14.15 -7.67
CA ALA A 47 -14.09 13.91 -6.87
C ALA A 47 -14.42 13.46 -5.45
N LEU A 48 -15.43 14.08 -4.84
CA LEU A 48 -15.92 13.70 -3.52
C LEU A 48 -16.49 12.27 -3.50
N SER A 49 -17.24 11.88 -4.53
CA SER A 49 -17.80 10.53 -4.64
C SER A 49 -16.71 9.46 -4.79
N VAL A 50 -15.70 9.72 -5.62
CA VAL A 50 -14.56 8.81 -5.81
C VAL A 50 -13.68 8.74 -4.55
N PHE A 51 -13.45 9.87 -3.87
CA PHE A 51 -12.72 9.93 -2.61
C PHE A 51 -13.43 9.11 -1.52
N GLU A 52 -14.75 9.27 -1.35
CA GLU A 52 -15.53 8.47 -0.40
C GLU A 52 -15.47 6.99 -0.71
N PHE A 53 -15.62 6.63 -1.99
CA PHE A 53 -15.46 5.24 -2.43
C PHE A 53 -14.08 4.68 -2.06
N ALA A 54 -13.00 5.43 -2.30
CA ALA A 54 -11.65 4.98 -1.97
C ALA A 54 -11.49 4.73 -0.46
N LEU A 55 -11.99 5.64 0.38
CA LEU A 55 -11.93 5.47 1.84
C LEU A 55 -12.74 4.26 2.32
N GLU A 56 -13.91 4.03 1.76
CA GLU A 56 -14.82 2.96 2.20
C GLU A 56 -14.41 1.59 1.67
N ARG A 57 -13.95 1.52 0.41
CA ARG A 57 -13.73 0.26 -0.30
C ARG A 57 -12.26 -0.15 -0.42
N LEU A 58 -11.35 0.81 -0.49
CA LEU A 58 -9.92 0.54 -0.66
C LEU A 58 -9.17 0.66 0.67
N CYS A 59 -9.48 1.68 1.47
CA CYS A 59 -8.86 1.95 2.77
C CYS A 59 -9.81 1.64 3.95
N GLY A 60 -10.65 0.62 3.79
CA GLY A 60 -11.71 0.29 4.75
C GLY A 60 -11.20 0.17 6.19
N GLY A 61 -11.67 1.06 7.07
CA GLY A 61 -11.29 1.09 8.49
C GLY A 61 -9.97 1.81 8.82
N TYR A 62 -9.15 2.17 7.83
CA TYR A 62 -7.82 2.76 8.08
C TYR A 62 -7.90 4.15 8.73
N TYR A 63 -8.95 4.90 8.40
CA TYR A 63 -9.19 6.28 8.85
C TYR A 63 -10.33 6.39 9.87
N GLN A 64 -10.71 5.28 10.51
CA GLN A 64 -11.86 5.21 11.41
C GLN A 64 -11.48 5.02 12.88
N ASP A 65 -10.33 4.44 13.15
CA ASP A 65 -9.87 4.10 14.49
C ASP A 65 -8.45 4.63 14.73
N THR A 66 -8.23 5.26 15.89
CA THR A 66 -6.92 5.74 16.34
C THR A 66 -5.94 4.60 16.59
N SER A 67 -6.41 3.36 16.78
CA SER A 67 -5.55 2.19 16.92
C SER A 67 -4.92 1.73 15.60
N PHE A 68 -5.42 2.22 14.45
CA PHE A 68 -5.04 1.79 13.10
C PHE A 68 -5.17 0.28 12.86
N GLY A 69 -6.10 -0.40 13.55
CA GLY A 69 -6.20 -1.87 13.53
C GLY A 69 -6.28 -2.48 12.12
N SER A 70 -7.17 -1.99 11.26
CA SER A 70 -7.31 -2.48 9.88
C SER A 70 -6.05 -2.23 9.03
N PHE A 71 -5.40 -1.08 9.21
CA PHE A 71 -4.14 -0.79 8.51
C PHE A 71 -3.03 -1.75 8.97
N LYS A 72 -2.90 -1.98 10.28
CA LYS A 72 -1.93 -2.94 10.84
C LYS A 72 -2.14 -4.34 10.30
N GLN A 73 -3.39 -4.78 10.24
CA GLN A 73 -3.75 -6.07 9.67
C GLN A 73 -3.26 -6.19 8.22
N ASP A 74 -3.47 -5.17 7.40
CA ASP A 74 -3.04 -5.21 5.99
C ASP A 74 -1.51 -5.00 5.82
N VAL A 75 -0.82 -4.38 6.78
CA VAL A 75 0.65 -4.43 6.88
C VAL A 75 1.13 -5.88 7.12
N PHE A 76 0.48 -6.64 8.01
CA PHE A 76 0.81 -8.06 8.22
C PHE A 76 0.54 -8.91 6.98
N VAL A 77 -0.56 -8.66 6.28
CA VAL A 77 -0.86 -9.31 4.99
C VAL A 77 0.24 -9.00 3.98
N THR A 78 0.70 -7.75 3.93
CA THR A 78 1.82 -7.34 3.06
C THR A 78 3.10 -8.08 3.42
N GLU A 79 3.42 -8.20 4.71
CA GLU A 79 4.59 -8.93 5.19
C GLU A 79 4.56 -10.41 4.80
N ALA A 80 3.42 -11.08 5.00
CA ALA A 80 3.24 -12.48 4.59
C ALA A 80 3.39 -12.66 3.07
N LEU A 81 2.83 -11.74 2.27
CA LEU A 81 2.97 -11.78 0.82
C LEU A 81 4.42 -11.57 0.36
N ILE A 82 5.16 -10.66 1.01
CA ILE A 82 6.59 -10.44 0.72
C ILE A 82 7.39 -11.67 1.12
N GLU A 83 7.12 -12.31 2.25
CA GLU A 83 7.80 -13.55 2.64
C GLU A 83 7.52 -14.70 1.65
N GLU A 84 6.29 -14.85 1.18
CA GLU A 84 5.90 -15.89 0.24
C GLU A 84 6.44 -15.68 -1.17
N ARG A 85 6.40 -14.44 -1.67
CA ARG A 85 6.68 -14.11 -3.08
C ARG A 85 8.07 -13.53 -3.30
N LEU A 86 8.59 -12.78 -2.34
CA LEU A 86 9.85 -12.04 -2.41
C LEU A 86 10.75 -12.39 -1.21
N PRO A 87 11.08 -13.68 -0.99
CA PRO A 87 11.74 -14.13 0.23
C PRO A 87 13.11 -13.47 0.47
N HIS A 88 13.83 -13.12 -0.60
CA HIS A 88 15.08 -12.39 -0.52
C HIS A 88 14.90 -10.98 0.07
N LEU A 89 13.85 -10.26 -0.37
CA LEU A 89 13.50 -8.96 0.17
C LEU A 89 13.07 -9.08 1.64
N SER A 90 12.28 -10.11 1.99
CA SER A 90 11.90 -10.39 3.39
C SER A 90 13.13 -10.57 4.30
N VAL A 91 14.11 -11.37 3.87
CA VAL A 91 15.36 -11.57 4.62
C VAL A 91 16.14 -10.26 4.72
N ALA A 92 16.19 -9.48 3.65
CA ALA A 92 16.93 -8.23 3.62
C ALA A 92 16.32 -7.16 4.55
N LEU A 93 14.99 -7.01 4.54
CA LEU A 93 14.25 -6.13 5.46
C LEU A 93 14.51 -6.51 6.93
N ARG A 94 14.42 -7.81 7.24
CA ARG A 94 14.71 -8.33 8.60
C ARG A 94 16.15 -8.08 9.02
N SER A 95 17.11 -8.35 8.13
CA SER A 95 18.54 -8.17 8.41
C SER A 95 18.91 -6.71 8.63
N ALA A 96 18.23 -5.80 7.95
CA ALA A 96 18.41 -4.35 8.09
C ALA A 96 17.50 -3.72 9.16
N CYS A 97 16.70 -4.50 9.88
CA CYS A 97 15.71 -4.03 10.85
C CYS A 97 14.73 -2.99 10.28
N VAL A 98 14.39 -3.08 9.00
CA VAL A 98 13.42 -2.19 8.33
C VAL A 98 12.03 -2.80 8.45
N PRO A 99 11.07 -2.14 9.12
CA PRO A 99 9.72 -2.66 9.24
C PRO A 99 8.99 -2.60 7.89
N THR A 100 8.19 -3.62 7.57
CA THR A 100 7.36 -3.68 6.36
C THR A 100 6.44 -2.47 6.21
N MET A 101 6.02 -1.85 7.32
CA MET A 101 5.25 -0.60 7.28
C MET A 101 5.94 0.49 6.45
N SER A 102 7.28 0.60 6.49
CA SER A 102 7.99 1.67 5.79
C SER A 102 7.81 1.63 4.28
N ILE A 103 7.55 0.45 3.71
CA ILE A 103 7.23 0.30 2.28
C ILE A 103 5.71 0.20 2.02
N ALA A 104 4.93 -0.20 3.03
CA ALA A 104 3.48 -0.37 2.89
C ALA A 104 2.69 0.93 3.14
N PHE A 105 3.28 1.95 3.75
CA PHE A 105 2.61 3.20 4.14
C PHE A 105 1.96 3.92 2.94
N ASP A 106 2.74 4.28 1.91
CA ASP A 106 2.20 4.97 0.73
C ASP A 106 1.19 4.09 -0.05
N PRO A 107 1.49 2.81 -0.37
CA PRO A 107 0.54 1.92 -1.03
C PRO A 107 -0.82 1.78 -0.32
N LEU A 108 -0.82 1.57 1.01
CA LEU A 108 -2.05 1.28 1.75
C LEU A 108 -2.82 2.52 2.15
N LEU A 109 -2.15 3.57 2.64
CA LEU A 109 -2.82 4.79 3.11
C LEU A 109 -2.98 5.81 1.99
N CYS A 110 -1.93 6.02 1.19
CA CYS A 110 -1.96 7.05 0.16
C CYS A 110 -2.33 6.50 -1.23
N LEU A 111 -2.56 5.20 -1.38
CA LEU A 111 -2.91 4.56 -2.65
C LEU A 111 -1.99 5.01 -3.79
N PHE A 112 -0.67 4.99 -3.54
CA PHE A 112 0.40 5.33 -4.50
C PHE A 112 0.39 6.79 -4.99
N THR A 113 -0.19 7.71 -4.23
CA THR A 113 -0.26 9.13 -4.61
C THR A 113 0.88 9.96 -4.01
N TYR A 114 1.70 9.39 -3.11
CA TYR A 114 2.68 10.18 -2.37
C TYR A 114 4.02 10.35 -3.10
N HIS A 115 4.57 9.29 -3.67
CA HIS A 115 5.92 9.33 -4.29
C HIS A 115 5.94 9.24 -5.82
N MET A 116 4.80 8.94 -6.46
CA MET A 116 4.75 8.74 -7.91
C MET A 116 4.32 10.00 -8.67
N PRO A 117 4.70 10.13 -9.95
CA PRO A 117 4.09 11.11 -10.84
C PRO A 117 2.58 10.91 -10.92
N SER A 118 1.82 12.00 -10.98
CA SER A 118 0.35 11.94 -10.99
C SER A 118 -0.21 11.06 -12.11
N PHE A 119 0.41 11.05 -13.29
CA PHE A 119 -0.03 10.19 -14.39
C PHE A 119 0.08 8.70 -14.01
N ALA A 120 1.11 8.29 -13.27
CA ALA A 120 1.30 6.91 -12.85
C ALA A 120 0.30 6.53 -11.76
N SER A 121 0.10 7.40 -10.76
CA SER A 121 -0.92 7.22 -9.73
C SER A 121 -2.31 7.06 -10.33
N LEU A 122 -2.66 7.89 -11.32
CA LEU A 122 -3.96 7.81 -12.01
C LEU A 122 -4.16 6.46 -12.72
N ARG A 123 -3.12 5.95 -13.39
CA ARG A 123 -3.18 4.65 -14.08
C ARG A 123 -3.30 3.48 -13.10
N PHE A 124 -2.63 3.54 -11.95
CA PHE A 124 -2.85 2.54 -10.90
C PHE A 124 -4.26 2.67 -10.30
N TRP A 125 -4.76 3.89 -10.09
CA TRP A 125 -6.12 4.13 -9.62
C TRP A 125 -7.20 3.57 -10.54
N ASP A 126 -7.00 3.59 -11.87
CA ASP A 126 -7.93 2.92 -12.80
C ASP A 126 -8.12 1.45 -12.43
N VAL A 127 -7.02 0.76 -12.12
CA VAL A 127 -7.05 -0.65 -11.71
C VAL A 127 -7.57 -0.81 -10.28
N LEU A 128 -7.19 0.06 -9.34
CA LEU A 128 -7.71 -0.01 -7.96
C LEU A 128 -9.23 0.15 -7.92
N LEU A 129 -9.78 1.10 -8.69
CA LEU A 129 -11.22 1.35 -8.75
C LEU A 129 -11.98 0.21 -9.44
N LEU A 130 -11.37 -0.43 -10.44
CA LEU A 130 -11.96 -1.56 -11.16
C LEU A 130 -11.90 -2.86 -10.34
N GLU A 131 -10.74 -3.14 -9.75
CA GLU A 131 -10.40 -4.44 -9.19
C GLU A 131 -10.52 -4.50 -7.65
N GLY A 132 -10.61 -3.36 -6.98
CA GLY A 132 -10.73 -3.26 -5.54
C GLY A 132 -9.40 -3.36 -4.79
N ASP A 133 -9.49 -3.55 -3.48
CA ASP A 133 -8.37 -3.51 -2.54
C ASP A 133 -7.26 -4.55 -2.82
N ALA A 134 -7.60 -5.69 -3.41
CA ALA A 134 -6.63 -6.70 -3.82
C ALA A 134 -5.59 -6.16 -4.81
N ALA A 135 -5.96 -5.18 -5.63
CA ALA A 135 -5.05 -4.56 -6.58
C ALA A 135 -3.97 -3.71 -5.88
N ILE A 136 -4.20 -3.23 -4.66
CA ILE A 136 -3.18 -2.48 -3.90
C ILE A 136 -1.97 -3.38 -3.65
N PHE A 137 -2.20 -4.59 -3.15
CA PHE A 137 -1.14 -5.56 -2.91
C PHE A 137 -0.49 -6.03 -4.20
N ALA A 138 -1.27 -6.20 -5.28
CA ALA A 138 -0.72 -6.60 -6.56
C ALA A 138 0.22 -5.54 -7.15
N VAL A 139 -0.21 -4.28 -7.15
CA VAL A 139 0.61 -3.14 -7.60
C VAL A 139 1.87 -3.03 -6.74
N LEU A 140 1.74 -3.13 -5.41
CA LEU A 140 2.89 -3.10 -4.51
C LEU A 140 3.91 -4.21 -4.81
N LEU A 141 3.46 -5.46 -4.95
CA LEU A 141 4.36 -6.57 -5.26
C LEU A 141 5.08 -6.36 -6.59
N VAL A 142 4.37 -5.94 -7.64
CA VAL A 142 4.97 -5.65 -8.95
C VAL A 142 5.98 -4.52 -8.86
N LEU A 143 5.68 -3.45 -8.11
CA LEU A 143 6.62 -2.34 -7.90
C LEU A 143 7.88 -2.78 -7.17
N LEU A 144 7.76 -3.61 -6.13
CA LEU A 144 8.92 -4.14 -5.41
C LEU A 144 9.80 -5.00 -6.33
N GLU A 145 9.20 -5.83 -7.17
CA GLU A 145 9.92 -6.65 -8.15
C GLU A 145 10.65 -5.82 -9.21
N GLU A 146 9.99 -4.81 -9.77
CA GLU A 146 10.53 -3.99 -10.86
C GLU A 146 11.51 -2.92 -10.40
N LEU A 147 11.21 -2.30 -9.26
CA LEU A 147 11.96 -1.16 -8.76
C LEU A 147 13.04 -1.57 -7.76
N LEU A 148 13.06 -2.82 -7.29
CA LEU A 148 14.13 -3.34 -6.43
C LEU A 148 14.60 -4.73 -6.91
N PRO A 149 15.03 -4.90 -8.19
CA PRO A 149 15.46 -6.19 -8.72
C PRO A 149 16.62 -6.80 -7.93
N GLU A 150 17.48 -5.98 -7.36
CA GLU A 150 18.57 -6.40 -6.48
C GLU A 150 18.12 -7.07 -5.17
N ALA A 151 16.89 -6.80 -4.74
CA ALA A 151 16.30 -7.36 -3.52
C ALA A 151 15.43 -8.59 -3.79
N VAL A 152 15.12 -8.87 -5.06
CA VAL A 152 14.19 -9.94 -5.46
C VAL A 152 14.90 -11.09 -6.18
N GLY A 153 15.99 -10.81 -6.91
CA GLY A 153 16.76 -11.85 -7.59
C GLY A 153 17.59 -12.73 -6.63
N PRO A 154 17.97 -13.95 -7.05
CA PRO A 154 19.04 -14.68 -6.36
C PRO A 154 20.30 -13.80 -6.39
N PRO A 155 21.13 -13.78 -5.32
CA PRO A 155 22.41 -13.09 -5.37
C PRO A 155 23.15 -13.62 -6.60
N SER A 156 23.43 -12.73 -7.56
CA SER A 156 24.15 -13.12 -8.78
C SER A 156 25.40 -13.88 -8.35
N ALA A 157 25.70 -15.01 -9.01
CA ALA A 157 26.75 -15.98 -8.66
C ALA A 157 28.20 -15.44 -8.75
N GLN A 158 28.41 -14.14 -8.55
CA GLN A 158 29.70 -13.47 -8.47
C GLN A 158 29.85 -12.60 -7.22
N ASP A 159 28.85 -12.51 -6.35
CA ASP A 159 28.98 -11.80 -5.07
C ASP A 159 28.44 -12.64 -3.91
N GLU A 160 29.25 -13.64 -3.51
CA GLU A 160 29.10 -14.36 -2.24
C GLU A 160 29.49 -13.49 -1.03
N SER A 161 29.87 -12.23 -1.26
CA SER A 161 29.75 -11.25 -0.20
C SER A 161 28.25 -11.06 0.00
N ILE A 162 27.72 -11.63 1.10
CA ILE A 162 26.45 -11.21 1.68
C ILE A 162 26.41 -9.71 1.48
N VAL A 163 25.54 -9.21 0.59
CA VAL A 163 25.31 -7.77 0.47
C VAL A 163 24.96 -7.38 1.88
N LYS A 164 25.92 -6.78 2.59
CA LYS A 164 25.66 -6.26 3.91
C LYS A 164 24.72 -5.12 3.62
N TRP A 165 23.43 -5.39 3.84
CA TRP A 165 22.36 -4.42 3.75
C TRP A 165 22.50 -3.31 4.82
N ASP A 166 23.66 -3.23 5.48
CA ASP A 166 24.09 -2.15 6.35
C ASP A 166 23.97 -0.82 5.60
N GLY A 167 22.85 -0.14 5.82
CA GLY A 167 22.54 1.15 5.21
C GLY A 167 21.90 1.08 3.82
N PHE A 168 21.42 -0.07 3.34
CA PHE A 168 20.68 -0.13 2.07
C PHE A 168 19.32 0.58 2.22
N PRO A 169 19.11 1.76 1.61
CA PRO A 169 17.94 2.56 1.88
C PRO A 169 16.81 2.12 0.96
N PHE A 170 16.27 0.92 1.22
CA PHE A 170 15.20 0.29 0.44
C PHE A 170 14.08 1.27 0.11
N VAL A 171 13.65 1.98 1.14
CA VAL A 171 12.53 2.91 1.12
C VAL A 171 12.86 4.11 0.23
N ASP A 172 14.02 4.75 0.45
CA ASP A 172 14.41 5.92 -0.36
C ASP A 172 14.59 5.54 -1.83
N ARG A 173 15.23 4.40 -2.11
CA ARG A 173 15.42 3.92 -3.48
C ARG A 173 14.10 3.57 -4.16
N LEU A 174 13.18 2.93 -3.44
CA LEU A 174 11.84 2.65 -3.94
C LEU A 174 11.12 3.96 -4.28
N HIS A 175 11.22 4.97 -3.42
CA HIS A 175 10.61 6.28 -3.64
C HIS A 175 11.23 7.03 -4.83
N GLU A 176 12.57 7.07 -4.92
CA GLU A 176 13.29 7.68 -6.04
C GLU A 176 12.89 7.04 -7.37
N ARG A 177 12.94 5.71 -7.46
CA ARG A 177 12.57 4.99 -8.69
C ARG A 177 11.07 5.08 -9.01
N SER A 178 10.22 5.16 -7.99
CA SER A 178 8.78 5.40 -8.17
C SER A 178 8.51 6.79 -8.75
N ALA A 179 9.27 7.80 -8.35
CA ALA A 179 9.18 9.17 -8.86
C ALA A 179 9.64 9.29 -10.33
N GLU A 180 10.48 8.37 -10.78
CA GLU A 180 11.05 8.34 -12.14
C GLU A 180 10.29 7.43 -13.12
N LEU A 181 9.18 6.81 -12.69
CA LEU A 181 8.37 5.95 -13.55
C LEU A 181 7.96 6.67 -14.83
N THR A 182 8.04 5.95 -15.95
CA THR A 182 7.55 6.38 -17.27
C THR A 182 6.20 5.72 -17.58
N ALA A 183 5.43 6.33 -18.51
CA ALA A 183 4.15 5.76 -18.94
C ALA A 183 4.29 4.34 -19.53
N GLU A 184 5.36 4.07 -20.27
CA GLU A 184 5.62 2.75 -20.84
C GLU A 184 5.86 1.70 -19.75
N GLN A 185 6.69 2.02 -18.74
CA GLN A 185 6.92 1.13 -17.61
C GLN A 185 5.62 0.85 -16.84
N VAL A 186 4.79 1.87 -16.61
CA VAL A 186 3.51 1.71 -15.91
C VAL A 186 2.60 0.74 -16.68
N GLU A 187 2.45 0.88 -18.00
CA GLU A 187 1.60 -0.04 -18.79
C GLU A 187 2.10 -1.49 -18.73
N VAL A 188 3.41 -1.72 -18.76
CA VAL A 188 3.99 -3.06 -18.58
C VAL A 188 3.65 -3.61 -17.19
N MET A 189 3.81 -2.79 -16.14
CA MET A 189 3.46 -3.17 -14.77
C MET A 189 1.98 -3.51 -14.63
N LEU A 190 1.06 -2.75 -15.23
CA LEU A 190 -0.38 -3.04 -15.21
C LEU A 190 -0.71 -4.41 -15.81
N GLY A 191 -0.01 -4.82 -16.87
CA GLY A 191 -0.12 -6.16 -17.44
C GLY A 191 0.24 -7.25 -16.41
N ARG A 192 1.32 -7.07 -15.66
CA ARG A 192 1.76 -8.00 -14.60
C ARG A 192 0.79 -8.03 -13.42
N VAL A 193 0.27 -6.87 -13.01
CA VAL A 193 -0.75 -6.73 -11.94
C VAL A 193 -1.97 -7.58 -12.25
N ARG A 194 -2.47 -7.51 -13.49
CA ARG A 194 -3.62 -8.29 -13.93
C ARG A 194 -3.38 -9.80 -13.84
N VAL A 195 -2.22 -10.28 -14.33
CA VAL A 195 -1.84 -11.70 -14.24
C VAL A 195 -1.76 -12.15 -12.79
N LEU A 196 -1.22 -11.32 -11.90
CA LEU A 196 -1.09 -11.64 -10.48
C LEU A 196 -2.47 -11.74 -9.79
N LEU A 197 -3.42 -10.88 -10.17
CA LEU A 197 -4.79 -10.87 -9.65
C LEU A 197 -5.61 -12.08 -10.10
N GLU A 198 -5.53 -12.43 -11.39
CA GLU A 198 -6.27 -13.56 -12.00
C GLU A 198 -5.66 -14.92 -11.60
N GLY A 199 -4.33 -14.97 -11.40
CA GLY A 199 -3.57 -16.21 -11.20
C GLY A 199 -3.18 -16.85 -12.53
N SER A 200 -2.07 -17.60 -12.57
CA SER A 200 -1.76 -18.44 -13.74
C SER A 200 -2.82 -19.55 -13.86
N ASP A 201 -3.19 -19.93 -15.08
CA ASP A 201 -4.17 -20.98 -15.43
C ASP A 201 -3.84 -22.41 -14.90
N SER A 202 -3.02 -22.54 -13.86
CA SER A 202 -2.65 -23.79 -13.20
C SER A 202 -3.72 -24.27 -12.20
N GLU A 203 -3.91 -25.60 -12.15
CA GLU A 203 -5.03 -26.32 -11.54
C GLU A 203 -5.32 -26.07 -10.03
N ASP A 204 -4.45 -25.38 -9.29
CA ASP A 204 -4.71 -24.96 -7.89
C ASP A 204 -5.38 -23.56 -7.76
N GLY A 205 -5.50 -22.84 -8.88
CA GLY A 205 -6.62 -21.97 -9.22
C GLY A 205 -7.03 -20.84 -8.28
N GLY A 206 -6.11 -20.19 -7.55
CA GLY A 206 -6.43 -19.01 -6.74
C GLY A 206 -5.41 -17.89 -6.91
N GLY A 207 -5.69 -16.93 -7.80
CA GLY A 207 -4.91 -15.69 -7.90
C GLY A 207 -4.85 -14.90 -6.58
N LEU A 208 -4.13 -13.77 -6.57
CA LEU A 208 -3.84 -13.02 -5.33
C LEU A 208 -5.08 -12.71 -4.50
N ARG A 209 -6.25 -12.51 -5.12
CA ARG A 209 -7.53 -12.28 -4.44
C ARG A 209 -7.88 -13.36 -3.42
N ARG A 210 -7.74 -14.64 -3.81
CA ARG A 210 -8.02 -15.77 -2.93
C ARG A 210 -7.03 -15.76 -1.76
N ARG A 211 -5.74 -15.58 -2.07
CA ARG A 211 -4.69 -15.58 -1.05
C ARG A 211 -4.87 -14.47 -0.03
N LEU A 212 -5.22 -13.26 -0.46
CA LEU A 212 -5.54 -12.13 0.43
C LEU A 212 -6.72 -12.45 1.36
N HIS A 213 -7.77 -13.07 0.82
CA HIS A 213 -8.91 -13.48 1.64
C HIS A 213 -8.47 -14.49 2.73
N GLU A 214 -7.61 -15.44 2.39
CA GLU A 214 -7.06 -16.41 3.36
C GLU A 214 -6.23 -15.71 4.43
N LEU A 215 -5.25 -14.90 4.03
CA LEU A 215 -4.35 -14.19 4.96
C LEU A 215 -5.11 -13.29 5.93
N ARG A 216 -6.10 -12.54 5.42
CA ARG A 216 -6.96 -11.70 6.28
C ARG A 216 -7.79 -12.52 7.27
N ARG A 217 -8.26 -13.73 6.89
CA ARG A 217 -8.96 -14.62 7.84
C ARG A 217 -8.02 -15.16 8.91
N TYR A 218 -6.80 -15.55 8.56
CA TYR A 218 -5.82 -16.05 9.54
C TYR A 218 -5.39 -14.95 10.52
N GLY A 219 -5.13 -13.72 10.04
CA GLY A 219 -4.75 -12.59 10.88
C GLY A 219 -5.82 -12.12 11.88
N VAL A 220 -7.11 -12.42 11.65
CA VAL A 220 -8.20 -12.12 12.61
C VAL A 220 -8.19 -13.09 13.81
N HIS A 221 -7.64 -14.29 13.66
CA HIS A 221 -7.62 -15.30 14.72
C HIS A 221 -6.38 -15.22 15.62
N ASP A 222 -5.30 -14.60 15.15
CA ASP A 222 -4.01 -14.54 15.84
C ASP A 222 -3.74 -13.14 16.41
N GLY A 223 -4.76 -12.55 17.04
CA GLY A 223 -4.72 -11.22 17.67
C GLY A 223 -3.71 -11.05 18.82
N ASP A 224 -2.71 -11.93 18.92
CA ASP A 224 -1.67 -11.94 19.95
C ASP A 224 -0.25 -12.18 19.40
N ILE A 225 -0.02 -12.13 18.08
CA ILE A 225 1.35 -12.18 17.53
C ILE A 225 1.95 -10.78 17.47
N GLY A 226 2.20 -10.24 18.65
CA GLY A 226 3.37 -9.40 18.86
C GLY A 226 4.59 -10.31 18.83
N GLY A 227 5.09 -10.63 17.64
CA GLY A 227 6.41 -11.22 17.51
C GLY A 227 7.42 -10.27 18.15
N GLU A 228 7.94 -10.67 19.32
CA GLU A 228 9.06 -10.05 20.01
C GLU A 228 10.37 -10.24 19.22
N ASP A 229 10.36 -9.98 17.92
CA ASP A 229 11.58 -9.65 17.19
C ASP A 229 11.93 -8.23 17.61
N GLY A 230 12.87 -8.13 18.57
CA GLY A 230 13.12 -6.96 19.41
C GLY A 230 13.35 -5.62 18.70
N CYS A 231 13.54 -5.59 17.38
CA CYS A 231 13.50 -4.36 16.59
C CYS A 231 12.08 -3.97 16.14
N VAL A 232 11.28 -4.89 15.56
CA VAL A 232 9.97 -4.58 14.95
C VAL A 232 8.88 -4.36 16.01
N GLY A 233 8.89 -5.14 17.11
CA GLY A 233 7.94 -4.97 18.21
C GLY A 233 8.03 -3.61 18.92
N ALA A 234 9.24 -3.03 19.00
CA ALA A 234 9.47 -1.72 19.62
C ALA A 234 8.83 -0.56 18.83
N TRP A 235 8.66 -0.69 17.52
CA TRP A 235 8.04 0.32 16.67
C TRP A 235 6.53 0.42 16.88
N TRP A 236 5.83 -0.72 17.02
CA TRP A 236 4.40 -0.73 17.32
C TRP A 236 4.07 -0.11 18.69
N GLY A 237 5.02 -0.14 19.62
CA GLY A 237 4.93 0.57 20.90
C GLY A 237 4.95 2.10 20.76
N HIS A 238 5.68 2.64 19.78
CA HIS A 238 5.78 4.09 19.56
C HIS A 238 4.51 4.70 18.93
N LEU A 239 3.75 3.92 18.16
CA LEU A 239 2.46 4.36 17.58
C LEU A 239 1.28 4.26 18.57
N ARG A 240 1.50 3.75 19.79
CA ARG A 240 0.51 3.71 20.89
C ARG A 240 0.66 4.88 21.88
N GLY A 241 1.54 5.84 21.60
CA GLY A 241 1.82 7.02 22.43
C GLY A 241 1.04 8.26 22.00
#